data_AF-A0A2N6A303-F1
#
_entry.id   AF-A0A2N6A303-F1
#
_cell.length_a   1.000
_cell.length_b   1.000
_cell.length_c   1.000
_cell.angle_alpha   90.00
_cell.angle_beta   90.00
_cell.angle_gamma   90.00
#
_symmetry.space_group_name_H-M   'P 1'
#
loop_
_entity.id
_entity.type
_entity.pdbx_description
1 polymer ?
#
loop_
_entity_poly.entity_id
_entity_poly.type
_entity_poly.pdbx_seq_one_letter_code
_entity_poly.pdbx_strand_id
1 'polypeptide(L)'
;ETYTPIVDEDEKPYKILKIGFNVTREHELSEELEKFKSKLSDIESSNKEDEETITKLKEELNSEKAKNIKLQSQLDEVLKKSNVAKTDNPKSASTVKKEQKLPDSGKPLLEMTSQMKTGIEEMDEQHSRIINMMNETYKAIVEKANAKQRNELIKTFSDYVSFHFSNEERYFEDFSFEHIDIHKKAHAVFLKLIRELEVAINKAKKEDINKTLIAMRDWVINHFSQDDQQYVELFKSNGL
;
A
#
# COMPACT_ATOMS: atom_id res chain seq x y z
N GLU A 1 36.06 48.50 51.90
CA GLU A 1 35.41 47.28 52.41
C GLU A 1 36.48 46.23 52.66
N THR A 2 36.58 45.73 53.88
CA THR A 2 37.62 44.76 54.30
C THR A 2 37.28 43.38 53.76
N TYR A 3 38.13 42.86 52.88
CA TYR A 3 38.06 41.50 52.37
C TYR A 3 38.39 40.51 53.50
N THR A 4 37.39 39.72 53.92
CA THR A 4 37.62 38.56 54.80
C THR A 4 37.97 37.35 53.92
N PRO A 5 39.22 36.87 53.93
CA PRO A 5 39.62 35.75 53.09
C PRO A 5 38.90 34.47 53.51
N ILE A 6 38.42 33.70 52.54
CA ILE A 6 37.94 32.34 52.78
C ILE A 6 39.18 31.45 52.90
N VAL A 7 39.31 30.76 54.02
CA VAL A 7 40.44 29.89 54.35
C VAL A 7 40.01 28.42 54.37
N ASP A 8 40.94 27.51 54.14
CA ASP A 8 40.75 26.08 54.32
C ASP A 8 40.93 25.66 55.80
N GLU A 9 40.85 24.35 56.10
CA GLU A 9 40.99 23.82 57.46
C GLU A 9 42.37 24.10 58.09
N ASP A 10 43.37 24.44 57.28
CA ASP A 10 44.73 24.82 57.69
C ASP A 10 44.95 26.35 57.69
N GLU A 11 43.86 27.14 57.71
CA GLU A 11 43.83 28.61 57.71
C GLU A 11 44.48 29.28 56.47
N LYS A 12 44.63 28.54 55.36
CA LYS A 12 45.27 29.06 54.15
C LYS A 12 44.24 29.69 53.21
N PRO A 13 44.42 30.95 52.78
CA PRO A 13 43.43 31.63 51.94
C PRO A 13 43.46 31.09 50.50
N TYR A 14 42.28 30.80 49.96
CA TYR A 14 42.15 30.37 48.55
C TYR A 14 41.14 31.23 47.78
N LYS A 15 41.33 31.28 46.46
CA LYS A 15 40.46 32.03 45.54
C LYS A 15 39.46 31.09 44.89
N ILE A 16 38.18 31.43 44.97
CA ILE A 16 37.12 30.71 44.26
C ILE A 16 37.07 31.23 42.82
N LEU A 17 37.37 30.36 41.85
CA LEU A 17 37.20 30.65 40.44
C LEU A 17 35.76 30.28 40.03
N LYS A 18 34.91 31.28 39.79
CA LYS A 18 33.60 31.06 39.18
C LYS A 18 33.76 31.04 37.66
N ILE A 19 33.61 29.87 37.05
CA ILE A 19 33.63 29.70 35.59
C ILE A 19 32.17 29.70 35.10
N GLY A 20 31.82 30.62 34.22
CA GLY A 20 30.52 30.64 33.54
C GLY A 20 30.64 30.03 32.14
N PHE A 21 29.71 29.15 31.77
CA PHE A 21 29.61 28.57 30.42
C PHE A 21 28.46 29.26 29.66
N ASN A 22 28.65 29.48 28.35
CA ASN A 22 27.57 29.99 27.49
C ASN A 22 26.68 28.80 27.09
N VAL A 23 25.45 28.79 27.62
CA VAL A 23 24.45 27.73 27.41
C VAL A 23 23.28 28.17 26.51
N THR A 24 23.39 29.32 25.85
CA THR A 24 22.29 29.90 25.05
C THR A 24 21.79 28.93 23.98
N ARG A 25 22.69 28.26 23.26
CA ARG A 25 22.33 27.32 22.20
C ARG A 25 21.62 26.06 22.71
N GLU A 26 22.03 25.55 23.86
CA GLU A 26 21.40 24.38 24.49
C GLU A 26 19.98 24.70 24.94
N HIS A 27 19.77 25.92 25.47
CA HIS A 27 18.45 26.40 25.86
C HIS A 27 17.52 26.57 24.65
N GLU A 28 18.00 27.17 23.56
CA GLU A 28 17.24 27.30 22.29
C GLU A 28 16.82 25.93 21.74
N LEU A 29 17.74 24.96 21.70
CA LEU A 29 17.44 23.60 21.25
C LEU A 29 16.42 22.91 22.17
N SER A 30 16.52 23.14 23.48
CA SER A 30 15.55 22.60 24.44
C SER A 30 14.15 23.17 24.20
N GLU A 31 14.01 24.47 23.92
CA GLU A 31 12.72 25.08 23.60
C GLU A 31 12.14 24.55 22.28
N GLU A 32 12.97 24.38 21.25
CA GLU A 32 12.54 23.79 19.98
C GLU A 32 12.06 22.34 20.18
N LEU A 33 12.79 21.56 20.99
CA LEU A 33 12.45 20.17 21.28
C LEU A 33 11.11 20.06 22.03
N GLU A 34 10.82 20.97 22.97
CA GLU A 34 9.51 21.03 23.62
C GLU A 34 8.37 21.41 22.65
N LYS A 35 8.61 22.34 21.71
CA LYS A 35 7.64 22.65 20.65
C LYS A 35 7.37 21.44 19.76
N PHE A 36 8.40 20.66 19.41
CA PHE A 36 8.22 19.44 18.62
C PHE A 36 7.45 18.36 19.38
N LYS A 37 7.74 18.15 20.67
CA LYS A 37 6.99 17.20 21.51
C LYS A 37 5.51 17.55 21.57
N SER A 38 5.16 18.83 21.73
CA SER A 38 3.77 19.28 21.73
C SER A 38 3.07 18.91 20.42
N LYS A 39 3.68 19.21 19.27
CA LYS A 39 3.12 18.87 17.96
C LYS A 39 2.96 17.36 17.76
N LEU A 40 3.92 16.57 18.24
CA LEU A 40 3.82 15.11 18.19
C LEU A 40 2.63 14.60 19.01
N SER A 41 2.41 15.13 20.21
CA SER A 41 1.26 14.79 21.04
C SER A 41 -0.07 15.09 20.35
N ASP A 42 -0.16 16.23 19.63
CA ASP A 42 -1.37 16.60 18.89
C ASP A 42 -1.63 15.62 17.72
N ILE A 43 -0.58 15.26 16.98
CA ILE A 43 -0.65 14.26 15.89
C ILE A 43 -1.06 12.89 16.42
N GLU A 44 -0.51 12.45 17.55
CA GLU A 44 -0.86 11.18 18.19
C GLU A 44 -2.34 11.14 18.59
N SER A 45 -2.88 12.26 19.11
CA SER A 45 -4.30 12.36 19.43
C SER A 45 -5.17 12.27 18.18
N SER A 46 -4.82 13.00 17.12
CA SER A 46 -5.55 12.96 15.84
C SER A 46 -5.55 11.57 15.23
N ASN A 47 -4.40 10.89 15.22
CA ASN A 47 -4.31 9.52 14.69
C ASN A 47 -5.20 8.54 15.46
N LYS A 48 -5.31 8.71 16.78
CA LYS A 48 -6.19 7.87 17.60
C LYS A 48 -7.66 8.10 17.25
N GLU A 49 -8.08 9.33 17.04
CA GLU A 49 -9.44 9.66 16.60
C GLU A 49 -9.74 9.08 15.20
N ASP A 50 -8.78 9.14 14.29
CA ASP A 50 -8.88 8.53 12.97
C ASP A 50 -9.01 7.00 13.06
N GLU A 51 -8.24 6.35 13.92
CA GLU A 51 -8.34 4.89 14.16
C GLU A 51 -9.71 4.47 14.70
N GLU A 52 -10.28 5.24 15.63
CA GLU A 52 -11.62 5.03 16.17
C GLU A 52 -12.68 5.20 15.06
N THR A 53 -12.53 6.22 14.22
CA THR A 53 -13.43 6.49 13.09
C THR A 53 -13.38 5.37 12.05
N ILE A 54 -12.17 4.90 11.68
CA ILE A 54 -11.97 3.77 10.77
C ILE A 54 -12.65 2.51 11.32
N THR A 55 -12.55 2.28 12.62
CA THR A 55 -13.17 1.11 13.27
C THR A 55 -14.69 1.17 13.16
N LYS A 56 -15.29 2.34 13.44
CA LYS A 56 -16.74 2.54 13.31
C LYS A 56 -17.23 2.37 11.86
N LEU A 57 -16.52 2.94 10.88
CA LEU A 57 -16.87 2.79 9.47
C LEU A 57 -16.79 1.34 8.99
N LYS A 58 -15.83 0.55 9.50
CA LYS A 58 -15.73 -0.89 9.21
C LYS A 58 -16.93 -1.66 9.74
N GLU A 59 -17.42 -1.34 10.94
CA GLU A 59 -18.60 -1.96 11.52
C GLU A 59 -19.87 -1.62 10.72
N GLU A 60 -20.03 -0.35 10.33
CA GLU A 60 -21.14 0.10 9.48
C GLU A 60 -21.13 -0.60 8.12
N LEU A 61 -19.96 -0.69 7.48
CA LEU A 61 -19.79 -1.42 6.21
C LEU A 61 -20.18 -2.89 6.33
N ASN A 62 -19.80 -3.56 7.42
CA ASN A 62 -20.15 -4.96 7.65
C ASN A 62 -21.66 -5.15 7.86
N SER A 63 -22.30 -4.24 8.60
CA SER A 63 -23.75 -4.21 8.77
C SER A 63 -24.47 -4.03 7.43
N GLU A 64 -24.00 -3.09 6.59
CA GLU A 64 -24.61 -2.82 5.29
C GLU A 64 -24.41 -3.96 4.29
N LYS A 65 -23.26 -4.64 4.33
CA LYS A 65 -23.02 -5.88 3.58
C LYS A 65 -24.00 -6.98 3.99
N ALA A 66 -24.25 -7.16 5.29
CA ALA A 66 -25.20 -8.15 5.78
C ALA A 66 -26.64 -7.86 5.32
N LYS A 67 -27.05 -6.58 5.33
CA LYS A 67 -28.34 -6.16 4.76
C LYS A 67 -28.42 -6.46 3.27
N ASN A 68 -27.38 -6.12 2.50
CA ASN A 68 -27.35 -6.40 1.05
C ASN A 68 -27.46 -7.89 0.74
N ILE A 69 -26.76 -8.76 1.48
CA ILE A 69 -26.87 -10.22 1.32
C ILE A 69 -28.32 -10.68 1.59
N LYS A 70 -28.98 -10.10 2.59
CA LYS A 70 -30.38 -10.41 2.90
C LYS A 70 -31.33 -9.93 1.80
N LEU A 71 -31.11 -8.73 1.24
CA LEU A 71 -31.90 -8.25 0.11
C LEU A 71 -31.69 -9.12 -1.13
N GLN A 72 -30.46 -9.57 -1.41
CA GLN A 72 -30.17 -10.48 -2.51
C GLN A 72 -30.91 -11.82 -2.36
N SER A 73 -30.91 -12.42 -1.17
CA SER A 73 -31.64 -13.67 -0.95
C SER A 73 -33.15 -13.52 -1.08
N GLN A 74 -33.70 -12.38 -0.64
CA GLN A 74 -35.11 -12.03 -0.85
C GLN A 74 -35.43 -11.83 -2.33
N LEU A 75 -34.55 -11.17 -3.08
CA LEU A 75 -34.71 -10.97 -4.53
C LEU A 75 -34.70 -12.30 -5.29
N ASP A 76 -33.78 -13.21 -4.96
CA ASP A 76 -33.72 -14.56 -5.55
C ASP A 76 -34.98 -15.38 -5.26
N GLU A 77 -35.58 -15.22 -4.08
CA GLU A 77 -36.83 -15.88 -3.71
C GLU A 77 -38.03 -15.33 -4.49
N VAL A 78 -38.08 -14.01 -4.70
CA VAL A 78 -39.10 -13.34 -5.52
C VAL A 78 -38.95 -13.75 -7.00
N LEU A 79 -37.73 -13.77 -7.53
CA LEU A 79 -37.43 -14.21 -8.90
C LEU A 79 -37.84 -15.67 -9.15
N LYS A 80 -37.70 -16.55 -8.15
CA LYS A 80 -38.18 -17.94 -8.22
C LYS A 80 -39.70 -18.07 -8.18
N LYS A 81 -40.40 -17.13 -7.53
CA LYS A 81 -41.87 -17.12 -7.43
C LYS A 81 -42.54 -16.48 -8.65
N SER A 82 -41.87 -15.57 -9.34
CA SER A 82 -42.31 -15.06 -10.64
C SER A 82 -41.87 -16.03 -11.75
N ASN A 83 -42.78 -16.87 -12.23
CA ASN A 83 -42.58 -17.68 -13.43
C ASN A 83 -42.36 -16.78 -14.68
N VAL A 84 -41.14 -16.26 -14.87
CA VAL A 84 -40.71 -15.75 -16.16
C VAL A 84 -40.09 -16.91 -16.91
N ALA A 85 -40.87 -17.39 -17.88
CA ALA A 85 -40.48 -18.43 -18.82
C ALA A 85 -39.15 -18.10 -19.48
N LYS A 86 -38.36 -19.17 -19.67
CA LYS A 86 -37.17 -19.23 -20.53
C LYS A 86 -37.41 -18.44 -21.83
N THR A 87 -36.57 -17.44 -22.06
CA THR A 87 -36.23 -17.00 -23.41
C THR A 87 -34.71 -16.89 -23.48
N ASP A 88 -34.17 -17.40 -24.58
CA ASP A 88 -32.76 -17.66 -24.80
C ASP A 88 -31.90 -16.39 -24.81
N ASN A 89 -30.98 -16.26 -23.84
CA ASN A 89 -29.73 -15.51 -24.02
C ASN A 89 -28.75 -15.80 -22.87
N PRO A 90 -27.59 -16.44 -23.07
CA PRO A 90 -26.59 -16.58 -22.02
C PRO A 90 -25.64 -15.38 -22.06
N LYS A 91 -26.02 -14.26 -21.41
CA LYS A 91 -25.07 -13.22 -21.01
C LYS A 91 -25.33 -12.76 -19.59
N SER A 92 -24.27 -12.90 -18.80
CA SER A 92 -23.97 -12.12 -17.59
C SER A 92 -24.84 -12.37 -16.36
N ALA A 93 -24.47 -13.42 -15.62
CA ALA A 93 -24.49 -13.39 -14.16
C ALA A 93 -23.49 -14.43 -13.64
N SER A 94 -22.19 -14.18 -13.85
CA SER A 94 -21.19 -14.91 -13.08
C SER A 94 -21.13 -14.31 -11.69
N THR A 95 -21.77 -15.01 -10.76
CA THR A 95 -21.52 -14.91 -9.34
C THR A 95 -20.04 -15.21 -9.11
N VAL A 96 -19.20 -14.18 -9.02
CA VAL A 96 -17.79 -14.36 -8.66
C VAL A 96 -17.73 -14.72 -7.18
N LYS A 97 -17.80 -16.01 -6.89
CA LYS A 97 -17.10 -16.56 -5.73
C LYS A 97 -15.63 -16.20 -5.95
N LYS A 98 -15.05 -15.34 -5.09
CA LYS A 98 -13.60 -15.12 -5.07
C LYS A 98 -12.92 -16.48 -4.90
N GLU A 99 -12.37 -17.03 -5.97
CA GLU A 99 -11.51 -18.21 -5.88
C GLU A 99 -10.22 -17.78 -5.17
N GLN A 100 -10.17 -18.03 -3.87
CA GLN A 100 -8.96 -17.94 -3.04
C GLN A 100 -7.94 -19.04 -3.37
N LYS A 101 -8.10 -19.74 -4.51
CA LYS A 101 -7.19 -20.80 -4.93
C LYS A 101 -6.24 -20.24 -5.99
N LEU A 102 -4.96 -20.55 -5.85
CA LEU A 102 -3.99 -20.34 -6.92
C LEU A 102 -4.30 -21.27 -8.10
N PRO A 103 -3.96 -20.86 -9.33
CA PRO A 103 -4.07 -21.73 -10.49
C PRO A 103 -3.22 -23.01 -10.33
N ASP A 104 -3.54 -24.02 -11.13
CA ASP A 104 -2.74 -25.24 -11.19
C ASP A 104 -1.42 -25.00 -11.95
N SER A 105 -0.44 -25.87 -11.70
CA SER A 105 0.87 -25.83 -12.37
C SER A 105 0.71 -25.83 -13.89
N GLY A 106 1.29 -24.83 -14.56
CA GLY A 106 1.21 -24.66 -16.02
C GLY A 106 0.18 -23.64 -16.51
N LYS A 107 -0.67 -23.10 -15.63
CA LYS A 107 -1.52 -21.94 -15.94
C LYS A 107 -0.90 -20.63 -15.43
N PRO A 108 -1.13 -19.49 -16.11
CA PRO A 108 -0.68 -18.19 -15.60
C PRO A 108 -1.39 -17.84 -14.28
N LEU A 109 -0.75 -17.01 -13.46
CA LEU A 109 -1.34 -16.46 -12.24
C LEU A 109 -2.48 -15.48 -12.56
N LEU A 110 -2.29 -14.71 -13.62
CA LEU A 110 -3.20 -13.67 -14.08
C LEU A 110 -3.15 -13.56 -15.61
N GLU A 111 -4.30 -13.33 -16.22
CA GLU A 111 -4.40 -12.99 -17.64
C GLU A 111 -4.90 -11.55 -17.79
N MET A 112 -4.36 -10.85 -18.79
CA MET A 112 -4.81 -9.50 -19.14
C MET A 112 -6.28 -9.55 -19.60
N THR A 113 -7.10 -8.67 -19.05
CA THR A 113 -8.51 -8.51 -19.45
C THR A 113 -8.73 -7.14 -20.09
N SER A 114 -9.83 -6.97 -20.83
CA SER A 114 -10.16 -5.67 -21.43
C SER A 114 -10.38 -4.56 -20.41
N GLN A 115 -10.77 -4.90 -19.17
CA GLN A 115 -11.00 -3.93 -18.10
C GLN A 115 -9.70 -3.35 -17.53
N MET A 116 -8.57 -4.02 -17.74
CA MET A 116 -7.24 -3.57 -17.29
C MET A 116 -6.53 -2.70 -18.33
N LYS A 117 -7.17 -2.48 -19.48
CA LYS A 117 -6.65 -1.64 -20.55
C LYS A 117 -7.18 -0.22 -20.38
N THR A 118 -6.26 0.72 -20.30
CA THR A 118 -6.50 2.17 -20.28
C THR A 118 -6.82 2.69 -21.69
N GLY A 119 -6.37 1.97 -22.73
CA GLY A 119 -6.38 2.45 -24.11
C GLY A 119 -5.37 3.56 -24.37
N ILE A 120 -4.40 3.75 -23.47
CA ILE A 120 -3.18 4.54 -23.67
C ILE A 120 -2.08 3.52 -23.96
N GLU A 121 -1.48 3.56 -25.15
CA GLU A 121 -0.56 2.52 -25.64
C GLU A 121 0.60 2.29 -24.67
N GLU A 122 1.23 3.37 -24.19
CA GLU A 122 2.34 3.30 -23.24
C GLU A 122 1.95 2.59 -21.93
N MET A 123 0.77 2.90 -21.36
CA MET A 123 0.32 2.29 -20.10
C MET A 123 -0.07 0.82 -20.31
N ASP A 124 -0.76 0.50 -21.40
CA ASP A 124 -1.19 -0.87 -21.69
C ASP A 124 0.01 -1.81 -21.97
N GLU A 125 1.09 -1.31 -22.56
CA GLU A 125 2.36 -2.03 -22.69
C GLU A 125 3.01 -2.31 -21.34
N GLN A 126 3.03 -1.32 -20.44
CA GLN A 126 3.57 -1.46 -19.09
C GLN A 126 2.74 -2.45 -18.25
N HIS A 127 1.41 -2.36 -18.29
CA HIS A 127 0.52 -3.32 -17.62
C HIS A 127 0.75 -4.74 -18.13
N SER A 128 0.84 -4.91 -19.45
CA SER A 128 1.10 -6.21 -20.08
C SER A 128 2.45 -6.78 -19.62
N ARG A 129 3.48 -5.94 -19.52
CA ARG A 129 4.80 -6.36 -19.04
C ARG A 129 4.78 -6.77 -17.57
N ILE A 130 4.10 -6.03 -16.70
CA ILE A 130 3.92 -6.37 -15.27
C ILE A 130 3.24 -7.74 -15.13
N ILE A 131 2.13 -7.96 -15.83
CA ILE A 131 1.39 -9.24 -15.80
C ILE A 131 2.29 -10.40 -16.24
N ASN A 132 3.07 -10.20 -17.32
CA ASN A 132 4.00 -11.22 -17.80
C ASN A 132 5.09 -11.56 -16.77
N MET A 133 5.73 -10.55 -16.16
CA MET A 133 6.77 -10.75 -15.15
C MET A 133 6.23 -11.39 -13.87
N MET A 134 4.99 -11.05 -13.50
CA MET A 134 4.28 -11.68 -12.39
C MET A 134 4.01 -13.17 -12.67
N ASN A 135 3.61 -13.50 -13.89
CA ASN A 135 3.42 -14.89 -14.34
C ASN A 135 4.74 -15.68 -14.39
N GLU A 136 5.82 -15.07 -14.87
CA GLU A 136 7.17 -15.67 -14.87
C GLU A 136 7.64 -15.96 -13.43
N THR A 137 7.45 -15.01 -12.52
CA THR A 137 7.79 -15.16 -11.09
C THR A 137 6.98 -16.29 -10.46
N TYR A 138 5.67 -16.32 -10.70
CA TYR A 138 4.78 -17.38 -10.24
C TYR A 138 5.22 -18.77 -10.75
N LYS A 139 5.51 -18.88 -12.04
CA LYS A 139 5.99 -20.12 -12.65
C LYS A 139 7.28 -20.62 -11.98
N ALA A 140 8.26 -19.75 -11.79
CA ALA A 140 9.53 -20.09 -11.14
C ALA A 140 9.35 -20.59 -9.70
N ILE A 141 8.36 -20.04 -8.97
CA ILE A 141 8.01 -20.49 -7.62
C ILE A 141 7.38 -21.89 -7.65
N VAL A 142 6.41 -22.12 -8.53
CA VAL A 142 5.69 -23.40 -8.65
C VAL A 142 6.61 -24.53 -9.13
N GLU A 143 7.47 -24.24 -10.10
CA GLU A 143 8.45 -25.17 -10.66
C GLU A 143 9.67 -25.38 -9.76
N LYS A 144 9.71 -24.72 -8.59
CA LYS A 144 10.80 -24.80 -7.60
C LYS A 144 12.17 -24.50 -8.25
N ALA A 145 12.22 -23.49 -9.11
CA ALA A 145 13.47 -22.96 -9.66
C ALA A 145 14.47 -22.64 -8.53
N ASN A 146 15.77 -22.62 -8.81
CA ASN A 146 16.75 -22.40 -7.74
C ASN A 146 16.65 -20.99 -7.13
N ALA A 147 17.18 -20.81 -5.91
CA ALA A 147 17.03 -19.56 -5.17
C ALA A 147 17.58 -18.33 -5.92
N LYS A 148 18.70 -18.48 -6.63
CA LYS A 148 19.30 -17.40 -7.43
C LYS A 148 18.33 -16.92 -8.52
N GLN A 149 17.78 -17.85 -9.29
CA GLN A 149 16.81 -17.54 -10.35
C GLN A 149 15.57 -16.83 -9.81
N ARG A 150 14.99 -17.32 -8.70
CA ARG A 150 13.81 -16.68 -8.09
C ARG A 150 14.10 -15.26 -7.63
N ASN A 151 15.24 -15.04 -6.97
CA ASN A 151 15.61 -13.71 -6.47
C ASN A 151 15.91 -12.73 -7.61
N GLU A 152 16.55 -13.19 -8.70
CA GLU A 152 16.78 -12.37 -9.90
C GLU A 152 15.46 -11.95 -10.57
N LEU A 153 14.49 -12.87 -10.68
CA LEU A 153 13.15 -12.57 -11.22
C LEU A 153 12.39 -11.57 -10.33
N ILE A 154 12.36 -11.78 -9.02
CA ILE A 154 11.67 -10.89 -8.08
C ILE A 154 12.29 -9.49 -8.09
N LYS A 155 13.63 -9.41 -8.11
CA LYS A 155 14.33 -8.13 -8.20
C LYS A 155 13.97 -7.40 -9.48
N THR A 156 14.07 -8.08 -10.63
CA THR A 156 13.73 -7.49 -11.93
C THR A 156 12.27 -7.03 -11.98
N PHE A 157 11.35 -7.84 -11.41
CA PHE A 157 9.94 -7.49 -11.29
C PHE A 157 9.71 -6.26 -10.41
N SER A 158 10.34 -6.20 -9.23
CA SER A 158 10.26 -5.03 -8.35
C SER A 158 10.80 -3.76 -9.01
N ASP A 159 11.93 -3.87 -9.72
CA ASP A 159 12.56 -2.75 -10.42
C ASP A 159 11.62 -2.20 -11.51
N TYR A 160 10.98 -3.07 -12.29
CA TYR A 160 10.05 -2.65 -13.35
C TYR A 160 8.73 -2.08 -12.83
N VAL A 161 8.15 -2.68 -11.77
CA VAL A 161 6.96 -2.13 -11.11
C VAL A 161 7.23 -0.74 -10.55
N SER A 162 8.40 -0.54 -9.94
CA SER A 162 8.79 0.78 -9.41
C SER A 162 8.94 1.81 -10.54
N PHE A 163 9.49 1.40 -11.70
CA PHE A 163 9.56 2.24 -12.89
C PHE A 163 8.18 2.66 -13.40
N HIS A 164 7.26 1.70 -13.55
CA HIS A 164 5.88 1.96 -14.01
C HIS A 164 5.17 2.95 -13.07
N PHE A 165 5.19 2.70 -11.76
CA PHE A 165 4.59 3.61 -10.77
C PHE A 165 5.22 4.99 -10.81
N SER A 166 6.55 5.09 -10.94
CA SER A 166 7.23 6.40 -11.07
C SER A 166 6.81 7.14 -12.34
N ASN A 167 6.49 6.42 -13.40
CA ASN A 167 6.06 6.99 -14.68
C ASN A 167 4.64 7.57 -14.58
N GLU A 168 3.71 6.82 -14.00
CA GLU A 168 2.35 7.31 -13.71
C GLU A 168 2.37 8.49 -12.74
N GLU A 169 3.16 8.38 -11.66
CA GLU A 169 3.29 9.44 -10.67
C GLU A 169 3.86 10.74 -11.25
N ARG A 170 4.77 10.64 -12.21
CA ARG A 170 5.23 11.81 -12.98
C ARG A 170 4.07 12.44 -13.74
N TYR A 171 3.26 11.65 -14.45
CA TYR A 171 2.09 12.16 -15.15
C TYR A 171 1.01 12.71 -14.21
N PHE A 172 0.85 12.15 -13.01
CA PHE A 172 -0.04 12.71 -12.00
C PHE A 172 0.38 14.13 -11.61
N GLU A 173 1.68 14.39 -11.47
CA GLU A 173 2.22 15.72 -11.18
C GLU A 173 2.05 16.66 -12.38
N ASP A 174 2.44 16.21 -13.58
CA ASP A 174 2.37 17.01 -14.81
C ASP A 174 0.93 17.42 -15.16
N PHE A 175 -0.06 16.55 -14.94
CA PHE A 175 -1.46 16.79 -15.29
C PHE A 175 -2.35 17.15 -14.09
N SER A 176 -1.77 17.35 -12.90
CA SER A 176 -2.50 17.73 -11.68
C SER A 176 -3.63 16.76 -11.30
N PHE A 177 -3.32 15.46 -11.26
CA PHE A 177 -4.29 14.43 -10.86
C PHE A 177 -4.67 14.56 -9.39
N GLU A 178 -5.97 14.72 -9.11
CA GLU A 178 -6.49 15.07 -7.77
C GLU A 178 -6.31 13.97 -6.72
N HIS A 179 -6.13 12.71 -7.12
CA HIS A 179 -6.05 11.56 -6.21
C HIS A 179 -4.63 10.99 -6.04
N ILE A 180 -3.61 11.78 -6.36
CA ILE A 180 -2.19 11.38 -6.34
C ILE A 180 -1.77 10.71 -5.02
N ASP A 181 -2.14 11.26 -3.87
CA ASP A 181 -1.69 10.75 -2.56
C ASP A 181 -2.25 9.35 -2.25
N ILE A 182 -3.51 9.11 -2.62
CA ILE A 182 -4.17 7.82 -2.40
C ILE A 182 -3.57 6.78 -3.37
N HIS A 183 -3.33 7.19 -4.62
CA HIS A 183 -2.77 6.34 -5.65
C HIS A 183 -1.32 5.93 -5.31
N LYS A 184 -0.46 6.89 -4.89
CA LYS A 184 0.89 6.64 -4.37
C LYS A 184 0.91 5.68 -3.17
N LYS A 185 -0.09 5.76 -2.27
CA LYS A 185 -0.23 4.80 -1.16
C LYS A 185 -0.55 3.40 -1.66
N ALA A 186 -1.40 3.26 -2.68
CA ALA A 186 -1.69 1.96 -3.29
C ALA A 186 -0.41 1.34 -3.89
N HIS A 187 0.39 2.13 -4.62
CA HIS A 187 1.69 1.71 -5.16
C HIS A 187 2.64 1.19 -4.06
N ALA A 188 2.75 1.94 -2.96
CA ALA A 188 3.59 1.56 -1.83
C ALA A 188 3.14 0.22 -1.19
N VAL A 189 1.83 -0.04 -1.13
CA VAL A 189 1.27 -1.32 -0.67
C VAL A 189 1.71 -2.47 -1.60
N PHE A 190 1.65 -2.28 -2.92
CA PHE A 190 2.06 -3.34 -3.85
C PHE A 190 3.56 -3.65 -3.79
N LEU A 191 4.41 -2.63 -3.70
CA LEU A 191 5.85 -2.82 -3.50
C LEU A 191 6.15 -3.57 -2.19
N LYS A 192 5.35 -3.33 -1.13
CA LYS A 192 5.44 -4.09 0.11
C LYS A 192 5.08 -5.56 -0.10
N LEU A 193 4.03 -5.87 -0.87
CA LEU A 193 3.66 -7.25 -1.19
C LEU A 193 4.78 -8.00 -1.93
N ILE A 194 5.49 -7.33 -2.85
CA ILE A 194 6.65 -7.93 -3.54
C ILE A 194 7.76 -8.31 -2.54
N ARG A 195 8.06 -7.43 -1.58
CA ARG A 195 9.03 -7.71 -0.51
C ARG A 195 8.57 -8.84 0.42
N GLU A 196 7.28 -8.87 0.77
CA GLU A 196 6.71 -9.96 1.57
C GLU A 196 6.82 -11.31 0.85
N LEU A 197 6.62 -11.34 -0.47
CA LEU A 197 6.80 -12.54 -1.28
C LEU A 197 8.25 -13.03 -1.23
N GLU A 198 9.22 -12.12 -1.40
CA GLU A 198 10.65 -12.44 -1.32
C GLU A 198 11.01 -13.06 0.04
N VAL A 199 10.54 -12.46 1.13
CA VAL A 199 10.77 -12.95 2.50
C VAL A 199 10.12 -14.33 2.70
N ALA A 200 8.90 -14.54 2.21
CA ALA A 200 8.18 -15.80 2.33
C ALA A 200 8.90 -16.94 1.58
N ILE A 201 9.42 -16.65 0.38
CA ILE A 201 10.23 -17.58 -0.43
C ILE A 201 11.52 -17.95 0.28
N ASN A 202 12.25 -16.96 0.80
CA ASN A 202 13.52 -17.20 1.49
C ASN A 202 13.35 -17.99 2.80
N LYS A 203 12.21 -17.83 3.48
CA LYS A 203 11.85 -18.62 4.68
C LYS A 203 11.16 -19.96 4.36
N ALA A 204 10.99 -20.30 3.08
CA ALA A 204 10.29 -21.50 2.61
C ALA A 204 8.87 -21.68 3.21
N LYS A 205 8.17 -20.57 3.52
CA LYS A 205 6.84 -20.59 4.12
C LYS A 205 5.75 -20.66 3.05
N LYS A 206 5.40 -21.88 2.64
CA LYS A 206 4.45 -22.12 1.54
C LYS A 206 3.09 -21.42 1.71
N GLU A 207 2.56 -21.38 2.92
CA GLU A 207 1.28 -20.70 3.19
C GLU A 207 1.36 -19.19 2.96
N ASP A 208 2.44 -18.56 3.44
CA ASP A 208 2.70 -17.13 3.26
C ASP A 208 2.90 -16.81 1.77
N ILE A 209 3.68 -17.62 1.05
CA ILE A 209 3.87 -17.48 -0.41
C ILE A 209 2.52 -17.49 -1.12
N ASN A 210 1.66 -18.46 -0.81
CA ASN A 210 0.36 -18.58 -1.47
C ASN A 210 -0.55 -17.39 -1.18
N LYS A 211 -0.63 -16.96 0.09
CA LYS A 211 -1.41 -15.79 0.50
C LYS A 211 -0.93 -14.53 -0.21
N THR A 212 0.38 -14.31 -0.27
CA THR A 212 0.94 -13.12 -0.92
C THR A 212 0.71 -13.13 -2.42
N LEU A 213 0.86 -14.26 -3.11
CA LEU A 213 0.55 -14.36 -4.55
C LEU A 213 -0.91 -14.06 -4.87
N ILE A 214 -1.85 -14.54 -4.03
CA ILE A 214 -3.27 -14.22 -4.16
C ILE A 214 -3.51 -12.72 -3.93
N ALA A 215 -2.91 -12.15 -2.88
CA ALA A 215 -3.05 -10.73 -2.57
C ALA A 215 -2.51 -9.85 -3.70
N MET A 216 -1.35 -10.19 -4.27
CA MET A 216 -0.78 -9.48 -5.42
C MET A 216 -1.70 -9.58 -6.64
N ARG A 217 -2.24 -10.77 -6.94
CA ARG A 217 -3.12 -10.99 -8.10
C ARG A 217 -4.37 -10.13 -7.96
N ASP A 218 -5.02 -10.20 -6.80
CA ASP A 218 -6.22 -9.44 -6.49
C ASP A 218 -5.92 -7.92 -6.51
N TRP A 219 -4.74 -7.50 -6.04
CA TRP A 219 -4.32 -6.10 -6.09
C TRP A 219 -4.19 -5.61 -7.54
N VAL A 220 -3.44 -6.31 -8.39
CA VAL A 220 -3.25 -5.93 -9.81
C VAL A 220 -4.59 -5.88 -10.54
N ILE A 221 -5.48 -6.86 -10.32
CA ILE A 221 -6.82 -6.85 -10.93
C ILE A 221 -7.57 -5.58 -10.55
N ASN A 222 -7.65 -5.26 -9.25
CA ASN A 222 -8.43 -4.10 -8.80
C ASN A 222 -7.78 -2.78 -9.23
N HIS A 223 -6.47 -2.66 -9.09
CA HIS A 223 -5.74 -1.45 -9.43
C HIS A 223 -5.89 -1.10 -10.91
N PHE A 224 -5.54 -2.03 -11.80
CA PHE A 224 -5.60 -1.80 -13.25
C PHE A 224 -7.02 -1.60 -13.78
N SER A 225 -8.02 -2.22 -13.14
CA SER A 225 -9.42 -2.12 -13.60
C SER A 225 -10.26 -1.05 -12.91
N GLN A 226 -9.72 -0.37 -11.89
CA GLN A 226 -10.46 0.63 -11.12
C GLN A 226 -9.63 1.87 -10.81
N ASP A 227 -8.45 1.70 -10.22
CA ASP A 227 -7.62 2.83 -9.79
C ASP A 227 -7.05 3.55 -11.02
N ASP A 228 -6.45 2.81 -11.94
CA ASP A 228 -5.78 3.37 -13.13
C ASP A 228 -6.79 3.94 -14.12
N GLN A 229 -8.01 3.40 -14.12
CA GLN A 229 -9.10 3.88 -14.95
C GLN A 229 -9.51 5.32 -14.60
N GLN A 230 -9.19 5.79 -13.38
CA GLN A 230 -9.53 7.16 -12.94
C GLN A 230 -8.69 8.23 -13.62
N TYR A 231 -7.45 7.93 -14.04
CA TYR A 231 -6.59 8.91 -14.70
C TYR A 231 -6.74 8.94 -16.22
N VAL A 232 -7.42 7.95 -16.82
CA VAL A 232 -7.42 7.72 -18.29
C VAL A 232 -7.86 8.94 -19.09
N GLU A 233 -9.01 9.53 -18.74
CA GLU A 233 -9.53 10.70 -19.46
C GLU A 233 -8.62 11.93 -19.28
N LEU A 234 -8.02 12.09 -18.11
CA LEU A 234 -7.07 13.15 -17.83
C LEU A 234 -5.81 13.01 -18.70
N PHE A 235 -5.24 11.81 -18.76
CA PHE A 235 -4.02 11.56 -19.53
C PHE A 235 -4.28 11.74 -21.02
N LYS A 236 -5.38 11.19 -21.55
CA LYS A 236 -5.76 11.36 -22.96
C LYS A 236 -6.01 12.80 -23.34
N SER A 237 -6.71 13.57 -22.49
CA SER A 237 -6.95 15.00 -22.76
C SER A 237 -5.67 15.84 -22.72
N ASN A 238 -4.60 15.34 -22.08
CA ASN A 238 -3.26 15.93 -22.09
C ASN A 238 -2.32 15.35 -23.16
N GLY A 239 -2.82 14.51 -24.07
CA GLY A 239 -2.11 14.10 -25.29
C GLY A 239 -1.38 12.75 -25.21
N LEU A 240 -1.70 11.92 -24.22
CA LEU A 240 -1.29 10.50 -24.17
C LEU A 240 -2.27 9.56 -24.91
#